data_AF-A0A954RLN8-F1
#
_entry.id   AF-A0A954RLN8-F1
#
_cell.length_a   1.000
_cell.length_b   1.000
_cell.length_c   1.000
_cell.angle_alpha   90.00
_cell.angle_beta   90.00
_cell.angle_gamma   90.00
#
_symmetry.space_group_name_H-M   'P 1'
#
loop_
_entity.id
_entity.type
_entity.pdbx_description
1 polymer ?
#
loop_
_entity_poly.entity_id
_entity_poly.type
_entity_poly.pdbx_seq_one_letter_code
_entity_poly.pdbx_strand_id
1 'polypeptide(L)'
;MQQTEVKRALISLVIVTVTYAVYATWIAPWIEPPPPRRVQTAELPTQSEPRAVDRYAAELSALFADDAWELSSPKMLRHRNTILLCREHQQQDDGTIRLSPCTVVMLDEKQSAADALVMQAPEGAILQLNRPVDLNKSVQLGQP
;
A
#
# COMPACT_ATOMS: atom_id res chain seq x y z
N MET A 1 15.59 42.17 -35.44
CA MET A 1 14.70 42.37 -34.27
C MET A 1 14.36 41.08 -33.49
N GLN A 2 14.53 39.86 -34.04
CA GLN A 2 14.18 38.61 -33.33
C GLN A 2 15.07 38.24 -32.11
N GLN A 3 16.34 38.66 -32.09
CA GLN A 3 17.31 38.25 -31.04
C GLN A 3 16.95 38.76 -29.63
N THR A 4 16.25 39.89 -29.51
CA THR A 4 15.86 40.48 -28.22
C THR A 4 14.64 39.79 -27.60
N GLU A 5 13.74 39.26 -28.42
CA GLU A 5 12.53 38.55 -27.95
C GLU A 5 12.89 37.17 -27.44
N VAL A 6 13.77 36.45 -28.15
CA VAL A 6 14.28 35.14 -27.70
C VAL A 6 15.05 35.27 -26.39
N LYS A 7 15.89 36.29 -26.23
CA LYS A 7 16.61 36.54 -24.96
C LYS A 7 15.65 36.79 -23.80
N ARG A 8 14.57 37.56 -24.01
CA ARG A 8 13.55 37.80 -22.97
C ARG A 8 12.78 36.53 -22.62
N ALA A 9 12.40 35.72 -23.60
CA ALA A 9 11.73 34.45 -23.37
C ALA A 9 12.63 33.47 -22.59
N LEU A 10 13.92 33.45 -22.91
CA LEU A 10 14.90 32.59 -22.24
C LEU A 10 15.12 33.06 -20.80
N ILE A 11 15.18 34.38 -20.56
CA ILE A 11 15.27 34.96 -19.22
C ILE A 11 14.01 34.64 -18.40
N SER A 12 12.81 34.79 -18.95
CA SER A 12 11.58 34.48 -18.22
C SER A 12 11.46 32.99 -17.90
N LEU A 13 11.86 32.11 -18.83
CA LEU A 13 11.92 30.67 -18.61
C LEU A 13 12.88 30.34 -17.46
N VAL A 14 14.07 30.93 -17.46
CA VAL A 14 15.07 30.74 -16.40
C VAL A 14 14.53 31.22 -15.06
N ILE A 15 13.91 32.40 -15.01
CA ILE A 15 13.33 32.94 -13.77
C ILE A 15 12.27 31.99 -13.21
N VAL A 16 11.30 31.57 -14.01
CA VAL A 16 10.23 30.65 -13.56
C VAL A 16 10.81 29.32 -13.11
N THR A 17 11.78 28.77 -13.86
CA THR A 17 12.43 27.49 -13.52
C THR A 17 13.19 27.58 -12.20
N VAL A 18 13.94 28.66 -11.98
CA VAL A 18 14.69 28.88 -10.74
C VAL A 18 13.74 29.10 -9.57
N THR A 19 12.69 29.91 -9.72
CA THR A 19 11.67 30.12 -8.68
C THR A 19 10.98 28.81 -8.31
N TYR A 20 10.61 27.98 -9.29
CA TYR A 20 10.03 26.67 -9.05
C TYR A 20 11.01 25.71 -8.36
N ALA A 21 12.27 25.67 -8.79
CA ALA A 21 13.29 24.83 -8.18
C ALA A 21 13.57 25.19 -6.72
N VAL A 22 13.59 26.49 -6.39
CA VAL A 22 13.74 26.98 -5.01
C VAL A 22 12.52 26.57 -4.18
N TYR A 23 11.31 26.77 -4.70
CA TYR A 23 10.08 26.35 -4.03
C TYR A 23 10.07 24.83 -3.77
N ALA A 24 10.40 24.02 -4.77
CA ALA A 24 10.40 22.56 -4.68
C ALA A 24 11.50 22.01 -3.74
N THR A 25 12.63 22.70 -3.60
CA THR A 25 13.75 22.22 -2.75
C THR A 25 13.66 22.67 -1.30
N TRP A 26 13.07 23.83 -1.02
CA TRP A 26 13.00 24.37 0.35
C TRP A 26 11.63 24.22 1.00
N ILE A 27 10.54 24.38 0.24
CA ILE A 27 9.18 24.39 0.80
C ILE A 27 8.56 22.99 0.73
N ALA A 28 8.68 22.30 -0.42
CA ALA A 28 8.09 20.97 -0.58
C ALA A 28 8.56 19.92 0.44
N PRO A 29 9.86 19.79 0.84
CA PRO A 29 10.27 18.77 1.81
C PRO A 29 9.73 19.01 3.22
N TRP A 30 9.16 20.18 3.50
CA TRP A 30 8.53 20.49 4.78
C TRP A 30 7.03 20.16 4.81
N ILE A 31 6.38 20.09 3.64
CA ILE A 31 4.94 19.86 3.52
C ILE A 31 4.66 18.42 3.10
N GLU A 32 5.51 17.83 2.27
CA GLU A 32 5.34 16.48 1.76
C GLU A 32 6.34 15.52 2.43
N PRO A 33 5.89 14.40 3.03
CA PRO A 33 6.80 13.31 3.39
C PRO A 33 7.52 12.83 2.12
N PRO A 34 8.83 12.50 2.21
CA PRO A 34 9.66 12.24 1.05
C PRO A 34 8.99 11.19 0.14
N PRO A 35 8.86 11.46 -1.16
CA PRO A 35 8.21 10.53 -2.07
C PRO A 35 8.96 9.18 -1.96
N PRO A 36 8.24 8.05 -1.80
CA PRO A 36 8.88 6.75 -1.66
C PRO A 36 9.81 6.58 -2.85
N ARG A 37 11.12 6.49 -2.54
CA ARG A 37 12.18 6.34 -3.52
C ARG A 37 11.79 5.20 -4.44
N ARG A 38 11.49 5.52 -5.70
CA ARG A 38 11.18 4.53 -6.74
C ARG A 38 12.46 3.76 -7.00
N VAL A 39 12.69 2.72 -6.21
CA VAL A 39 13.74 1.74 -6.44
C VAL A 39 13.40 1.08 -7.77
N GLN A 40 14.14 1.43 -8.82
CA GLN A 40 14.18 0.64 -10.04
C GLN A 40 14.58 -0.77 -9.59
N THR A 41 13.60 -1.67 -9.60
CA THR A 41 13.75 -3.01 -9.07
C THR A 41 14.49 -3.82 -10.11
N ALA A 42 15.82 -3.88 -9.97
CA ALA A 42 16.55 -5.05 -10.43
C ALA A 42 16.00 -6.25 -9.62
N GLU A 43 15.59 -7.28 -10.34
CA GLU A 43 15.02 -8.51 -9.81
C GLU A 43 15.93 -9.07 -8.70
N LEU A 44 15.47 -9.00 -7.46
CA LEU A 44 16.07 -9.69 -6.32
C LEU A 44 14.98 -10.55 -5.66
N PRO A 45 15.32 -11.79 -5.28
CA PRO A 45 14.36 -12.80 -4.89
C PRO A 45 13.68 -12.41 -3.58
N THR A 46 12.37 -12.66 -3.57
CA THR A 46 11.41 -12.51 -2.48
C THR A 46 11.95 -13.01 -1.13
N GLN A 47 12.63 -12.14 -0.39
CA GLN A 47 12.79 -12.30 1.05
C GLN A 47 11.62 -11.60 1.71
N SER A 48 10.52 -12.35 1.86
CA SER A 48 9.42 -12.01 2.74
C SER A 48 9.98 -11.70 4.13
N GLU A 49 9.86 -10.45 4.58
CA GLU A 49 10.27 -10.06 5.93
C GLU A 49 9.47 -10.88 6.97
N PRO A 50 10.12 -11.71 7.82
CA PRO A 50 9.40 -12.63 8.71
C PRO A 50 8.74 -11.97 9.94
N ARG A 51 8.73 -10.64 10.08
CA ARG A 51 8.61 -10.02 11.42
C ARG A 51 7.22 -9.51 11.82
N ALA A 52 6.28 -9.35 10.89
CA ALA A 52 4.95 -8.82 11.18
C ALA A 52 3.86 -9.90 11.32
N VAL A 53 4.03 -11.04 10.64
CA VAL A 53 3.06 -12.14 10.61
C VAL A 53 3.00 -12.85 11.97
N ASP A 54 4.16 -13.08 12.61
CA ASP A 54 4.25 -13.84 13.87
C ASP A 54 3.53 -13.18 15.05
N ARG A 55 3.50 -11.84 15.11
CA ARG A 55 2.84 -11.13 16.23
C ARG A 55 1.32 -11.30 16.21
N TYR A 56 0.74 -11.35 15.01
CA TYR A 56 -0.71 -11.49 14.82
C TYR A 56 -1.13 -12.94 14.64
N ALA A 57 -0.22 -13.85 14.29
CA ALA A 57 -0.50 -15.27 14.15
C ALA A 57 -1.13 -15.86 15.43
N ALA A 58 -0.67 -15.45 16.60
CA ALA A 58 -1.21 -15.90 17.90
C ALA A 58 -2.63 -15.37 18.19
N GLU A 59 -2.96 -14.17 17.73
CA GLU A 59 -4.31 -13.59 17.88
C GLU A 59 -5.28 -14.16 16.85
N LEU A 60 -4.80 -14.42 15.63
CA LEU A 60 -5.56 -15.03 14.54
C LEU A 60 -5.85 -16.51 14.80
N SER A 61 -4.94 -17.26 15.43
CA SER A 61 -5.19 -18.65 15.82
C SER A 61 -6.34 -18.82 16.81
N ALA A 62 -6.71 -17.75 17.54
CA ALA A 62 -7.89 -17.77 18.41
C ALA A 62 -9.22 -17.59 17.65
N LEU A 63 -9.17 -17.11 16.40
CA LEU A 63 -10.35 -16.78 15.58
C LEU A 63 -10.70 -17.85 14.56
N PHE A 64 -9.74 -18.72 14.22
CA PHE A 64 -9.88 -19.72 13.17
C PHE A 64 -9.59 -21.12 13.72
N ALA A 65 -10.15 -22.15 13.08
CA ALA A 65 -9.82 -23.53 13.41
C ALA A 65 -8.35 -23.84 13.07
N ASP A 66 -7.74 -24.80 13.77
CA ASP A 66 -6.31 -25.14 13.57
C ASP A 66 -5.97 -25.58 12.12
N ASP A 67 -6.95 -26.07 11.36
CA ASP A 67 -6.80 -26.49 9.96
C ASP A 67 -7.31 -25.43 8.95
N ALA A 68 -7.58 -24.21 9.43
CA ALA A 68 -8.06 -23.14 8.58
C ALA A 68 -6.94 -22.63 7.66
N TRP A 69 -7.28 -22.38 6.39
CA TRP A 69 -6.31 -21.89 5.41
C TRP A 69 -5.77 -20.50 5.76
N GLU A 70 -6.50 -19.75 6.56
CA GLU A 70 -6.10 -18.47 7.13
C GLU A 70 -4.87 -18.59 8.04
N LEU A 71 -4.50 -19.79 8.50
CA LEU A 71 -3.30 -20.03 9.32
C LEU A 71 -2.13 -20.59 8.48
N SER A 72 -2.39 -21.12 7.29
CA SER A 72 -1.40 -21.79 6.43
C SER A 72 -0.63 -20.82 5.52
N SER A 73 -0.16 -19.68 6.04
CA SER A 73 0.53 -18.60 5.30
C SER A 73 -0.34 -17.83 4.27
N PRO A 74 -1.43 -17.16 4.68
CA PRO A 74 -2.15 -16.26 3.79
C PRO A 74 -1.35 -14.99 3.49
N LYS A 75 -1.64 -14.36 2.35
CA LYS A 75 -1.24 -12.97 2.10
C LYS A 75 -2.08 -12.07 3.00
N MET A 76 -1.41 -11.45 3.96
CA MET A 76 -2.03 -10.56 4.93
C MET A 76 -1.84 -9.11 4.52
N LEU A 77 -2.95 -8.37 4.48
CA LEU A 77 -2.97 -6.94 4.26
C LEU A 77 -3.68 -6.27 5.44
N ARG A 78 -3.07 -5.22 5.99
CA ARG A 78 -3.59 -4.56 7.19
C ARG A 78 -3.87 -3.09 6.93
N HIS A 79 -5.02 -2.64 7.41
CA HIS A 79 -5.43 -1.25 7.40
C HIS A 79 -6.12 -0.90 8.73
N ARG A 80 -5.48 -0.05 9.56
CA ARG A 80 -5.95 0.34 10.90
C ARG A 80 -6.28 -0.89 11.78
N ASN A 81 -7.57 -1.12 12.02
CA ASN A 81 -8.12 -2.20 12.84
C ASN A 81 -8.70 -3.34 11.99
N THR A 82 -8.44 -3.34 10.68
CA THR A 82 -8.90 -4.38 9.76
C THR A 82 -7.70 -5.15 9.22
N ILE A 83 -7.82 -6.47 9.25
CA ILE A 83 -6.88 -7.43 8.67
C ILE A 83 -7.63 -8.15 7.54
N LEU A 84 -7.08 -8.10 6.34
CA LEU A 84 -7.55 -8.81 5.17
C LEU A 84 -6.57 -9.96 4.90
N LEU A 85 -7.10 -11.17 4.87
CA LEU A 85 -6.39 -12.41 4.60
C LEU A 85 -6.86 -12.89 3.23
N CYS A 86 -5.93 -13.18 2.32
CA CYS A 86 -6.26 -13.74 1.02
C CYS A 86 -5.24 -14.79 0.63
N ARG A 87 -5.68 -15.83 -0.08
CA ARG A 87 -4.77 -16.85 -0.60
C ARG A 87 -4.15 -16.39 -1.92
N GLU A 88 -5.00 -15.97 -2.85
CA GLU A 88 -4.59 -15.51 -4.17
C GLU A 88 -5.15 -14.12 -4.47
N HIS A 89 -4.41 -13.38 -5.29
CA HIS A 89 -4.85 -12.10 -5.83
C HIS A 89 -4.53 -12.06 -7.32
N GLN A 90 -5.43 -11.47 -8.10
CA GLN A 90 -5.23 -11.21 -9.53
C GLN A 90 -5.60 -9.76 -9.80
N GLN A 91 -4.64 -9.00 -10.37
CA GLN A 91 -4.94 -7.67 -10.88
C GLN A 91 -5.78 -7.81 -12.16
N GLN A 92 -6.82 -7.00 -12.28
CA GLN A 92 -7.65 -6.90 -13.48
C GLN A 92 -7.28 -5.65 -14.27
N ASP A 93 -7.60 -5.67 -15.57
CA ASP A 93 -7.30 -4.61 -16.52
C ASP A 93 -7.99 -3.27 -16.18
N ASP A 94 -9.06 -3.32 -15.38
CA ASP A 94 -9.82 -2.16 -14.89
C ASP A 94 -9.20 -1.50 -13.64
N GLY A 95 -8.06 -2.00 -13.16
CA GLY A 95 -7.40 -1.52 -11.95
C GLY A 95 -8.00 -2.05 -10.65
N THR A 96 -8.93 -3.00 -10.71
CA THR A 96 -9.43 -3.73 -9.54
C THR A 96 -8.56 -4.96 -9.24
N ILE A 97 -8.71 -5.51 -8.04
CA ILE A 97 -7.98 -6.69 -7.60
C ILE A 97 -8.99 -7.75 -7.17
N ARG A 98 -9.00 -8.88 -7.86
CA ARG A 98 -9.78 -10.04 -7.44
C ARG A 98 -9.01 -10.82 -6.39
N LEU A 99 -9.63 -11.03 -5.23
CA LEU A 99 -9.10 -11.81 -4.12
C LEU A 99 -9.89 -13.09 -4.00
N SER A 100 -9.24 -14.25 -3.92
CA SER A 100 -9.95 -15.54 -3.80
C SER A 100 -9.10 -16.62 -3.14
N PRO A 101 -9.65 -17.39 -2.20
CA PRO A 101 -10.63 -16.95 -1.18
C PRO A 101 -10.08 -15.77 -0.35
N CYS A 102 -10.98 -15.00 0.28
CA CYS A 102 -10.57 -13.93 1.20
C CYS A 102 -11.40 -13.87 2.48
N THR A 103 -10.75 -13.47 3.58
CA THR A 103 -11.34 -13.31 4.89
C THR A 103 -10.97 -11.94 5.45
N VAL A 104 -11.96 -11.21 5.95
CA VAL A 104 -11.78 -9.90 6.59
C VAL A 104 -12.00 -10.09 8.09
N VAL A 105 -11.02 -9.69 8.88
CA VAL A 105 -11.10 -9.63 10.34
C VAL A 105 -11.07 -8.16 10.73
N MET A 106 -12.15 -7.68 11.34
CA MET A 106 -12.20 -6.35 11.96
C MET A 106 -12.05 -6.51 13.45
N LEU A 107 -11.01 -5.90 14.00
CA LEU A 107 -10.71 -5.87 15.42
C LEU A 107 -11.31 -4.60 16.04
N ASP A 108 -11.63 -4.65 17.32
CA ASP A 108 -12.02 -3.46 18.09
C ASP A 108 -10.82 -2.48 18.26
N GLU A 109 -11.04 -1.26 18.78
CA GLU A 109 -9.99 -0.26 19.05
C GLU A 109 -8.84 -0.80 19.90
N LYS A 110 -9.15 -1.73 20.80
CA LYS A 110 -8.18 -2.44 21.64
C LYS A 110 -7.36 -3.51 20.91
N GLN A 111 -7.63 -3.73 19.61
CA GLN A 111 -7.02 -4.76 18.78
C GLN A 111 -7.14 -6.16 19.39
N SER A 112 -8.24 -6.42 20.10
CA SER A 112 -8.49 -7.70 20.76
C SER A 112 -9.26 -8.64 19.85
N ALA A 113 -8.85 -9.91 19.79
CA ALA A 113 -9.56 -10.97 19.10
C ALA A 113 -10.93 -11.31 19.75
N ALA A 114 -11.13 -10.96 21.02
CA ALA A 114 -12.34 -11.32 21.76
C ALA A 114 -13.63 -10.73 21.18
N ASP A 115 -13.55 -9.53 20.60
CA ASP A 115 -14.69 -8.80 20.01
C ASP A 115 -14.51 -8.62 18.50
N ALA A 116 -13.76 -9.51 17.85
CA ALA A 116 -13.47 -9.40 16.44
C ALA A 116 -14.66 -9.82 15.57
N LEU A 117 -14.96 -9.03 14.54
CA LEU A 117 -15.90 -9.39 13.48
C LEU A 117 -15.14 -10.08 12.35
N VAL A 118 -15.50 -11.34 12.06
CA VAL A 118 -14.91 -12.11 10.96
C VAL A 118 -15.92 -12.27 9.83
N MET A 119 -15.52 -11.90 8.61
CA MET A 119 -16.29 -12.07 7.39
C MET A 119 -15.51 -12.93 6.41
N GLN A 120 -16.05 -14.09 6.04
CA GLN A 120 -15.42 -15.02 5.10
C GLN A 120 -16.12 -14.97 3.75
N ALA A 121 -15.34 -14.80 2.69
CA ALA A 121 -15.79 -14.86 1.31
C ALA A 121 -15.04 -16.00 0.59
N PRO A 122 -15.54 -17.25 0.68
CA PRO A 122 -14.87 -18.42 0.09
C PRO A 122 -14.79 -18.34 -1.45
N GLU A 123 -15.81 -17.75 -2.10
CA GLU A 123 -15.82 -17.48 -3.55
C GLU A 123 -14.95 -16.27 -3.94
N GLY A 124 -14.40 -15.56 -2.95
CA GLY A 124 -13.61 -14.36 -3.12
C GLY A 124 -14.40 -13.05 -3.15
N ALA A 125 -13.68 -11.95 -3.34
CA ALA A 125 -14.22 -10.60 -3.44
C ALA A 125 -13.42 -9.76 -4.44
N ILE A 126 -14.04 -8.72 -4.99
CA ILE A 126 -13.38 -7.72 -5.82
C ILE A 126 -13.03 -6.52 -4.93
N LEU A 127 -11.75 -6.19 -4.86
CA LEU A 127 -11.25 -5.05 -4.12
C LEU A 127 -10.97 -3.90 -5.08
N GLN A 128 -11.65 -2.78 -4.86
CA GLN A 128 -11.42 -1.54 -5.59
C GLN A 128 -10.76 -0.53 -4.66
N LEU A 129 -9.59 -0.04 -5.06
CA LEU A 129 -8.79 0.90 -4.28
C LEU A 129 -8.65 2.20 -5.06
N ASN A 130 -8.74 3.34 -4.37
CA ASN A 130 -8.51 4.65 -4.98
C ASN A 130 -7.02 4.92 -5.29
N ARG A 131 -6.12 4.02 -4.85
CA ARG A 131 -4.69 4.04 -5.13
C ARG A 131 -4.22 2.62 -5.46
N PRO A 132 -3.30 2.44 -6.43
CA PRO A 132 -2.77 1.12 -6.74
C PRO A 132 -2.00 0.58 -5.52
N VAL A 133 -2.28 -0.67 -5.14
CA VAL A 133 -1.57 -1.35 -4.05
C VAL A 133 -0.89 -2.61 -4.58
N ASP A 134 0.39 -2.76 -4.26
CA ASP A 134 1.16 -3.97 -4.55
C ASP A 134 1.04 -4.95 -3.37
N LEU A 135 0.19 -5.96 -3.48
CA LEU A 135 0.04 -7.01 -2.47
C LEU A 135 1.24 -7.97 -2.38
N ASN A 136 2.23 -7.82 -3.27
CA ASN A 136 3.49 -8.57 -3.19
C ASN A 136 4.48 -7.99 -2.17
N LYS A 137 4.23 -6.77 -1.69
CA LYS A 137 4.87 -6.23 -0.51
C LYS A 137 3.85 -6.35 0.63
N SER A 138 4.29 -6.59 1.85
CA SER A 138 3.48 -6.45 3.05
C SER A 138 3.09 -4.98 3.22
N VAL A 139 2.15 -4.50 2.38
CA VAL A 139 1.77 -3.09 2.34
C VAL A 139 0.76 -2.85 3.44
N GLN A 140 1.21 -2.08 4.42
CA GLN A 140 0.33 -1.43 5.38
C GLN A 140 -0.46 -0.37 4.63
N LEU A 141 -1.74 -0.64 4.34
CA LEU A 141 -2.61 0.34 3.72
C LEU A 141 -2.92 1.42 4.77
N GLY A 142 -2.79 2.69 4.38
CA GLY A 142 -3.30 3.82 5.17
C GLY A 142 -2.29 4.55 6.06
N GLN A 143 -1.11 4.90 5.54
CA GLN A 143 -0.42 6.07 6.10
C GLN A 143 -1.16 7.35 5.62
N PRO A 144 -1.55 8.24 6.55
CA PRO A 144 -2.21 9.50 6.24
C PRO A 144 -1.34 10.40 5.37
#